data_AF-A0A1L7VDG7-F1
#
_entry.id   AF-A0A1L7VDG7-F1
#
_cell.length_a   1.000
_cell.length_b   1.000
_cell.length_c   1.000
_cell.angle_alpha   90.00
_cell.angle_beta   90.00
_cell.angle_gamma   90.00
#
_symmetry.space_group_name_H-M   'P 1'
#
loop_
_entity.id
_entity.type
_entity.pdbx_description
1 polymer ?
#
loop_
_entity_poly.entity_id
_entity_poly.type
_entity_poly.pdbx_seq_one_letter_code
_entity_poly.pdbx_strand_id
1 'polypeptide(L)'
;MVGVPSSRGCNSCRKAKKRCDQKQPKCGRCIRLGDECVGSGTRRFKFHQYKPDTHTTQLITPPAEPPSNDTTRLTAEFISLMEIDDDRFGFEAYGPYFFADLPRRMGSNSALDTTTSAMIASFQAIRLRKTADKKTFSLYGKALRSLQSCLSDDNQPVMLKLELVLMMMLCQIWLDNKHANKHRGVIAYLLKEAVSQGEILHSGDIRAWCLQAIYAALCDPKVELGSWFWDVAVQDNIMTRPYHYEQNLYCFELGAIGDLPVFLRDPERYLYQLKCYYNILSQERLVMKKLYEEAMVATLPTDASPACRMKAIEYASGHAGLLVQAALIGPTLKPFGVLPDYTQDSHEICDDAILLAHRCQTFRPCGASYVPELLKLVWASLDDGYRHEELEKLMDEYAEDVQGASYLEEAKIMRKRLDSLGWSDQQRFLEGRDEGVETPPPCVIL
;
A
#
# COMPACT_ATOMS: atom_id res chain seq x y z
N MET A 1 9.80 -32.67 -36.17
CA MET A 1 8.44 -32.96 -35.62
C MET A 1 7.58 -33.57 -36.70
N VAL A 2 7.12 -34.80 -36.49
CA VAL A 2 6.24 -35.52 -37.40
C VAL A 2 4.85 -34.86 -37.36
N GLY A 3 4.28 -34.46 -38.50
CA GLY A 3 2.91 -33.93 -38.58
C GLY A 3 2.73 -32.40 -38.50
N VAL A 4 3.80 -31.61 -38.37
CA VAL A 4 3.73 -30.14 -38.53
C VAL A 4 3.83 -29.79 -40.02
N PRO A 5 2.84 -29.11 -40.63
CA PRO A 5 2.95 -28.74 -42.05
C PRO A 5 4.08 -27.72 -42.24
N SER A 6 5.21 -28.17 -42.78
CA SER A 6 6.35 -27.30 -43.15
C SER A 6 6.05 -26.42 -44.36
N SER A 7 4.98 -26.71 -45.10
CA SER A 7 4.64 -26.01 -46.34
C SER A 7 4.02 -24.64 -46.09
N ARG A 8 4.62 -23.62 -46.69
CA ARG A 8 4.13 -22.23 -46.75
C ARG A 8 3.15 -21.99 -47.91
N GLY A 9 2.55 -23.05 -48.45
CA GLY A 9 1.58 -22.95 -49.53
C GLY A 9 0.25 -22.39 -49.04
N CYS A 10 -0.44 -21.62 -49.90
CA CYS A 10 -1.78 -21.14 -49.59
C CYS A 10 -2.79 -22.29 -49.39
N ASN A 11 -3.95 -21.96 -48.80
CA ASN A 11 -5.02 -22.93 -48.53
C ASN A 11 -5.48 -23.68 -49.79
N SER A 12 -5.78 -22.97 -50.89
CA SER A 12 -6.27 -23.58 -52.13
C SER A 12 -5.25 -24.56 -52.74
N CYS A 13 -3.97 -24.16 -52.86
CA CYS A 13 -2.93 -25.02 -53.40
C CYS A 13 -2.67 -26.26 -52.54
N ARG A 14 -2.73 -26.14 -51.21
CA ARG A 14 -2.60 -27.28 -50.30
C ARG A 14 -3.79 -28.24 -50.39
N LYS A 15 -5.02 -27.72 -50.41
CA LYS A 15 -6.24 -28.53 -50.57
C LYS A 15 -6.22 -29.31 -51.88
N ALA A 16 -5.75 -28.67 -52.95
CA ALA A 16 -5.57 -29.28 -54.27
C ALA A 16 -4.32 -30.17 -54.40
N LYS A 17 -3.49 -30.29 -53.35
CA LYS A 17 -2.19 -31.00 -53.35
C LYS A 17 -1.28 -30.60 -54.52
N LYS A 18 -1.26 -29.32 -54.91
CA LYS A 18 -0.38 -28.76 -55.95
C LYS A 18 0.63 -27.78 -55.35
N ARG A 19 1.79 -27.66 -56.00
CA ARG A 19 2.86 -26.76 -55.57
C ARG A 19 2.40 -25.30 -55.64
N CYS A 20 2.63 -24.56 -54.57
CA CYS A 20 2.38 -23.13 -54.46
C CYS A 20 3.70 -22.37 -54.70
N ASP A 21 3.68 -21.31 -55.50
CA ASP A 21 4.82 -20.43 -55.78
C ASP A 21 5.07 -19.40 -54.67
N GLN A 22 4.19 -19.33 -53.67
CA GLN A 22 4.34 -18.54 -52.43
C GLN A 22 4.40 -17.02 -52.65
N LYS A 23 4.10 -16.52 -53.85
CA LYS A 23 3.98 -15.08 -54.11
C LYS A 23 2.87 -14.48 -53.27
N GLN A 24 3.11 -13.27 -52.76
CA GLN A 24 2.16 -12.48 -51.99
C GLN A 24 1.67 -11.29 -52.84
N PRO A 25 0.41 -10.84 -52.70
CA PRO A 25 -0.62 -11.34 -51.77
C PRO A 25 -1.35 -12.60 -52.27
N LYS A 26 -1.31 -12.90 -53.58
CA LYS A 26 -1.89 -14.10 -54.19
C LYS A 26 -0.84 -14.88 -54.97
N CYS A 27 -0.89 -16.21 -54.87
CA CYS A 27 -0.01 -17.12 -55.59
C CYS A 27 -0.40 -17.18 -57.08
N GLY A 28 0.55 -17.39 -58.00
CA GLY A 28 0.30 -17.32 -59.44
C GLY A 28 -0.71 -18.35 -59.96
N ARG A 29 -0.87 -19.47 -59.26
CA ARG A 29 -1.90 -20.48 -59.58
C ARG A 29 -3.31 -20.00 -59.21
N CYS A 30 -3.48 -19.42 -58.02
CA CYS A 30 -4.78 -18.87 -57.59
C CYS A 30 -5.19 -17.68 -58.45
N ILE A 31 -4.24 -16.84 -58.90
CA ILE A 31 -4.53 -15.74 -59.84
C ILE A 31 -5.12 -16.29 -61.14
N ARG A 32 -4.49 -17.32 -61.71
CA ARG A 32 -4.92 -17.91 -62.99
C ARG A 32 -6.26 -18.64 -62.90
N LEU A 33 -6.52 -19.29 -61.77
CA LEU A 33 -7.75 -20.08 -61.56
C LEU A 33 -8.91 -19.24 -61.01
N GLY A 34 -8.66 -17.98 -60.62
CA GLY A 34 -9.66 -17.16 -59.94
C GLY A 34 -9.98 -17.59 -58.49
N ASP A 35 -9.18 -18.50 -57.93
CA ASP A 35 -9.40 -19.04 -56.58
C ASP A 35 -9.01 -18.04 -55.48
N GLU A 36 -9.68 -18.17 -54.33
CA GLU A 36 -9.31 -17.45 -53.12
C GLU A 36 -7.94 -17.93 -52.57
N CYS A 37 -6.99 -17.00 -52.46
CA CYS A 37 -5.62 -17.29 -52.05
C CYS A 37 -5.36 -16.82 -50.62
N VAL A 38 -5.60 -17.69 -49.64
CA VAL A 38 -5.38 -17.37 -48.23
C VAL A 38 -4.07 -17.97 -47.72
N GLY A 39 -3.20 -17.12 -47.17
CA GLY A 39 -1.97 -17.51 -46.48
C GLY A 39 -0.87 -18.04 -47.40
N SER A 40 -0.69 -17.44 -48.59
CA SER A 40 0.46 -17.70 -49.47
C SER A 40 1.74 -17.17 -48.81
N GLY A 41 2.76 -18.00 -48.60
CA GLY A 41 4.03 -17.58 -48.01
C GLY A 41 4.03 -17.43 -46.48
N THR A 42 2.87 -17.51 -45.82
CA THR A 42 2.75 -17.40 -44.35
C THR A 42 3.14 -18.71 -43.66
N ARG A 43 3.94 -18.63 -42.58
CA ARG A 43 4.26 -19.77 -41.71
C ARG A 43 3.06 -20.09 -40.82
N ARG A 44 2.72 -21.38 -40.69
CA ARG A 44 1.62 -21.83 -39.81
C ARG A 44 2.18 -22.53 -38.59
N PHE A 45 1.60 -22.22 -37.45
CA PHE A 45 1.91 -22.87 -36.18
C PHE A 45 0.79 -23.86 -35.87
N LYS A 46 1.16 -25.05 -35.39
CA LYS A 46 0.23 -26.02 -34.81
C LYS A 46 0.64 -26.18 -33.36
N PHE A 47 -0.19 -25.70 -32.45
CA PHE A 47 0.02 -25.91 -31.02
C PHE A 47 -0.31 -27.38 -30.72
N HIS A 48 0.65 -28.10 -30.15
CA HIS A 48 0.44 -29.43 -29.62
C HIS A 48 0.26 -29.31 -28.11
N GLN A 49 -0.81 -29.90 -27.57
CA GLN A 49 -0.87 -30.18 -26.14
C GLN A 49 0.26 -31.16 -25.81
N TYR A 50 1.18 -30.72 -24.96
CA TYR A 50 2.23 -31.56 -24.42
C TYR A 50 1.59 -32.64 -23.54
N LYS A 51 1.75 -33.91 -23.91
CA LYS A 51 1.49 -35.05 -23.02
C LYS A 51 2.86 -35.64 -22.68
N PRO A 52 3.35 -35.49 -21.43
CA PRO A 52 4.63 -36.08 -21.04
C PRO A 52 4.57 -37.62 -21.08
N ASP A 53 5.66 -38.24 -21.53
CA ASP A 53 5.85 -39.69 -21.51
C ASP A 53 5.95 -40.19 -20.06
N THR A 54 5.27 -41.29 -19.78
CA THR A 54 4.90 -41.79 -18.44
C THR A 54 6.03 -42.45 -17.65
N HIS A 55 7.30 -42.18 -17.98
CA HIS A 55 8.45 -42.89 -17.41
C HIS A 55 9.43 -42.04 -16.59
N THR A 56 9.13 -40.78 -16.33
CA THR A 56 9.86 -39.95 -15.35
C THR A 56 8.92 -39.55 -14.23
N THR A 57 8.61 -40.51 -13.36
CA THR A 57 7.88 -40.30 -12.11
C THR A 57 8.80 -39.61 -11.09
N GLN A 58 9.08 -38.33 -11.32
CA GLN A 58 9.49 -37.43 -10.25
C GLN A 58 8.31 -36.50 -9.97
N LEU A 59 7.62 -36.79 -8.87
CA LEU A 59 6.77 -35.88 -8.10
C LEU A 59 5.93 -34.90 -8.93
N ILE A 60 5.08 -35.42 -9.81
CA ILE A 60 4.01 -34.61 -10.40
C ILE A 60 2.86 -34.64 -9.41
N THR A 61 2.73 -33.58 -8.61
CA THR A 61 1.50 -33.24 -7.89
C THR A 61 0.34 -33.36 -8.89
N PRO A 62 -0.76 -34.07 -8.57
CA PRO A 62 -1.88 -34.20 -9.50
C PRO A 62 -2.30 -32.80 -9.99
N PRO A 63 -2.69 -32.64 -11.28
CA PRO A 63 -3.21 -31.38 -11.76
C PRO A 63 -4.36 -30.98 -10.84
N ALA A 64 -4.32 -29.76 -10.29
CA ALA A 64 -5.41 -29.24 -9.49
C ALA A 64 -6.72 -29.43 -10.26
N GLU A 65 -7.73 -30.01 -9.60
CA GLU A 65 -9.04 -30.19 -10.23
C GLU A 65 -9.55 -28.83 -10.73
N PRO A 66 -10.08 -28.74 -11.95
CA PRO A 66 -10.61 -27.48 -12.45
C PRO A 66 -11.71 -26.99 -11.50
N PRO A 67 -11.78 -25.68 -11.21
CA PRO A 67 -12.74 -25.14 -10.25
C PRO A 67 -14.16 -25.56 -10.65
N SER A 68 -14.85 -26.22 -9.72
CA SER A 68 -16.13 -26.90 -9.95
C SER A 68 -17.35 -26.03 -9.65
N ASN A 69 -17.15 -24.93 -8.92
CA ASN A 69 -18.20 -23.96 -8.56
C ASN A 69 -17.63 -22.54 -8.43
N ASP A 70 -18.52 -21.56 -8.21
CA ASP A 70 -18.15 -20.14 -8.12
C ASP A 70 -17.13 -19.84 -7.01
N THR A 71 -17.25 -20.49 -5.84
CA THR A 71 -16.31 -20.34 -4.73
C THR A 71 -14.93 -20.86 -5.11
N THR A 72 -14.82 -22.08 -5.64
CA THR A 72 -13.53 -22.65 -6.05
C THR A 72 -12.86 -21.83 -7.16
N ARG A 73 -13.65 -21.20 -8.04
CA ARG A 73 -13.12 -20.27 -9.06
C ARG A 73 -12.58 -19.00 -8.43
N LEU A 74 -13.33 -18.40 -7.50
CA LEU A 74 -12.89 -17.21 -6.76
C LEU A 74 -11.61 -17.49 -5.97
N THR A 75 -11.53 -18.63 -5.28
CA THR A 75 -10.36 -19.07 -4.54
C THR A 75 -9.15 -19.23 -5.47
N ALA A 76 -9.32 -19.91 -6.60
CA ALA A 76 -8.23 -20.07 -7.57
C ALA A 76 -7.77 -18.74 -8.17
N GLU A 77 -8.69 -17.82 -8.46
CA GLU A 77 -8.35 -16.47 -8.95
C GLU A 77 -7.54 -15.69 -7.90
N PHE A 78 -7.91 -15.73 -6.62
CA PHE A 78 -7.17 -15.05 -5.57
C PHE A 78 -5.79 -15.68 -5.31
N ILE A 79 -5.68 -17.01 -5.27
CA ILE A 79 -4.39 -17.70 -5.13
C ILE A 79 -3.45 -17.30 -6.26
N SER A 80 -3.94 -17.22 -7.50
CA SER A 80 -3.13 -16.78 -8.64
C SER A 80 -2.60 -15.34 -8.52
N LEU A 81 -3.26 -14.49 -7.72
CA LEU A 81 -2.77 -13.15 -7.42
C LEU A 81 -1.68 -13.18 -6.34
N MET A 82 -1.82 -14.04 -5.33
CA MET A 82 -0.81 -14.19 -4.29
C MET A 82 0.50 -14.81 -4.81
N GLU A 83 0.43 -15.64 -5.85
CA GLU A 83 1.61 -16.26 -6.48
C GLU A 83 2.37 -15.33 -7.45
N ILE A 84 2.02 -14.04 -7.49
CA ILE A 84 2.72 -13.07 -8.34
C ILE A 84 4.10 -12.77 -7.74
N ASP A 85 5.13 -13.28 -8.42
CA ASP A 85 6.54 -13.01 -8.10
C ASP A 85 7.00 -11.68 -8.75
N ASP A 86 6.46 -10.56 -8.25
CA ASP A 86 6.79 -9.20 -8.66
C ASP A 86 6.72 -8.26 -7.45
N ASP A 87 7.87 -7.67 -7.07
CA ASP A 87 8.04 -6.82 -5.90
C ASP A 87 7.14 -5.58 -5.91
N ARG A 88 6.63 -5.19 -7.08
CA ARG A 88 5.71 -4.06 -7.24
C ARG A 88 4.28 -4.39 -6.84
N PHE A 89 3.94 -5.66 -6.62
CA PHE A 89 2.57 -6.16 -6.47
C PHE A 89 2.38 -7.13 -5.28
N GLY A 90 3.27 -7.12 -4.30
CA GLY A 90 3.13 -7.94 -3.09
C GLY A 90 1.95 -7.51 -2.20
N PHE A 91 1.26 -8.49 -1.59
CA PHE A 91 0.21 -8.27 -0.59
C PHE A 91 0.76 -8.15 0.84
N GLU A 92 2.01 -8.51 1.05
CA GLU A 92 2.70 -8.52 2.34
C GLU A 92 2.65 -7.16 3.02
N ALA A 93 2.70 -6.08 2.22
CA ALA A 93 2.61 -4.71 2.69
C ALA A 93 1.25 -4.34 3.35
N TYR A 94 0.20 -5.14 3.13
CA TYR A 94 -1.16 -4.84 3.58
C TYR A 94 -1.70 -5.78 4.68
N GLY A 95 -0.99 -6.86 5.01
CA GLY A 95 -1.40 -7.83 6.05
C GLY A 95 -1.07 -9.28 5.67
N PRO A 96 0.12 -9.80 6.01
CA PRO A 96 0.59 -11.08 5.49
C PRO A 96 -0.24 -12.28 5.98
N TYR A 97 -0.77 -12.25 7.19
CA TYR A 97 -1.51 -13.39 7.74
C TYR A 97 -2.96 -13.40 7.25
N PHE A 98 -3.66 -12.27 7.35
CA PHE A 98 -5.02 -12.13 6.85
C PHE A 98 -5.16 -12.58 5.38
N PHE A 99 -4.30 -12.09 4.48
CA PHE A 99 -4.40 -12.46 3.06
C PHE A 99 -3.99 -13.91 2.80
N ALA A 100 -3.04 -14.46 3.55
CA ALA A 100 -2.70 -15.87 3.48
C ALA A 100 -3.84 -16.79 3.94
N ASP A 101 -4.65 -16.31 4.87
CA ASP A 101 -5.79 -17.03 5.44
C ASP A 101 -7.07 -16.93 4.60
N LEU A 102 -7.17 -15.91 3.74
CA LEU A 102 -8.36 -15.60 2.98
C LEU A 102 -8.86 -16.76 2.06
N PRO A 103 -8.00 -17.50 1.32
CA PRO A 103 -8.44 -18.59 0.46
C PRO A 103 -9.29 -19.65 1.16
N ARG A 104 -8.91 -20.04 2.39
CA ARG A 104 -9.61 -21.10 3.15
C ARG A 104 -10.96 -20.65 3.73
N ARG A 105 -11.24 -19.34 3.71
CA ARG A 105 -12.47 -18.74 4.25
C ARG A 105 -13.51 -18.44 3.17
N MET A 106 -13.16 -18.52 1.89
CA MET A 106 -14.12 -18.26 0.81
C MET A 106 -15.27 -19.27 0.83
N GLY A 107 -16.49 -18.79 0.56
CA GLY A 107 -17.73 -19.56 0.68
C GLY A 107 -18.34 -19.57 2.08
N SER A 108 -17.63 -19.10 3.11
CA SER A 108 -18.18 -19.03 4.48
C SER A 108 -19.11 -17.83 4.70
N ASN A 109 -18.92 -16.74 3.95
CA ASN A 109 -19.70 -15.51 4.10
C ASN A 109 -19.84 -14.79 2.76
N SER A 110 -21.08 -14.39 2.43
CA SER A 110 -21.38 -13.77 1.13
C SER A 110 -20.76 -12.37 0.96
N ALA A 111 -20.60 -11.62 2.06
CA ALA A 111 -19.93 -10.32 2.04
C ALA A 111 -18.43 -10.50 1.79
N LEU A 112 -17.80 -11.50 2.40
CA LEU A 112 -16.40 -11.86 2.14
C LEU A 112 -16.18 -12.20 0.66
N ASP A 113 -16.98 -13.11 0.09
CA ASP A 113 -16.82 -13.52 -1.31
C ASP A 113 -17.05 -12.36 -2.28
N THR A 114 -18.03 -11.50 -1.99
CA THR A 114 -18.34 -10.34 -2.82
C THR A 114 -17.21 -9.31 -2.77
N THR A 115 -16.67 -9.03 -1.59
CA THR A 115 -15.55 -8.10 -1.39
C THR A 115 -14.26 -8.62 -2.00
N THR A 116 -13.96 -9.92 -1.85
CA THR A 116 -12.85 -10.58 -2.55
C THR A 116 -12.97 -10.43 -4.06
N SER A 117 -14.17 -10.63 -4.63
CA SER A 117 -14.39 -10.47 -6.07
C SER A 117 -14.10 -9.04 -6.55
N ALA A 118 -14.50 -8.04 -5.76
CA ALA A 118 -14.19 -6.64 -6.05
C ALA A 118 -12.68 -6.37 -5.94
N MET A 119 -12.04 -6.89 -4.89
CA MET A 119 -10.61 -6.74 -4.66
C MET A 119 -9.77 -7.33 -5.79
N ILE A 120 -10.08 -8.55 -6.26
CA ILE A 120 -9.42 -9.17 -7.41
C ILE A 120 -9.55 -8.28 -8.66
N ALA A 121 -10.76 -7.79 -8.95
CA ALA A 121 -10.99 -6.96 -10.13
C ALA A 121 -10.24 -5.62 -10.06
N SER A 122 -10.29 -4.96 -8.91
CA SER A 122 -9.57 -3.70 -8.64
C SER A 122 -8.06 -3.89 -8.73
N PHE A 123 -7.53 -4.96 -8.13
CA PHE A 123 -6.12 -5.28 -8.15
C PHE A 123 -5.61 -5.60 -9.56
N GLN A 124 -6.41 -6.30 -10.36
CA GLN A 124 -6.07 -6.55 -11.77
C GLN A 124 -6.07 -5.27 -12.60
N ALA A 125 -6.95 -4.30 -12.31
CA ALA A 125 -6.96 -3.02 -13.01
C ALA A 125 -5.66 -2.24 -12.79
N ILE A 126 -5.22 -2.11 -11.52
CA ILE A 126 -3.94 -1.45 -11.17
C ILE A 126 -2.74 -2.21 -11.74
N ARG A 127 -2.71 -3.54 -11.60
CA ARG A 127 -1.60 -4.37 -12.09
C ARG A 127 -1.41 -4.28 -13.60
N LEU A 128 -2.52 -4.26 -14.34
CA LEU A 128 -2.49 -4.15 -15.80
C LEU A 128 -2.37 -2.69 -16.27
N ARG A 129 -2.28 -1.71 -15.35
CA ARG A 129 -2.31 -0.27 -15.62
C ARG A 129 -3.47 0.12 -16.55
N LYS A 130 -4.65 -0.42 -16.27
CA LYS A 130 -5.88 -0.18 -17.03
C LYS A 130 -6.85 0.65 -16.21
N THR A 131 -7.56 1.53 -16.90
CA THR A 131 -8.75 2.17 -16.34
C THR A 131 -9.75 1.08 -15.93
N ALA A 132 -10.32 1.22 -14.73
CA ALA A 132 -11.30 0.29 -14.23
C ALA A 132 -12.54 0.29 -15.12
N ASP A 133 -13.00 -0.88 -15.53
CA ASP A 133 -14.14 -1.00 -16.42
C ASP A 133 -15.48 -1.00 -15.67
N LYS A 134 -16.58 -0.94 -16.41
CA LYS A 134 -17.94 -0.98 -15.85
C LYS A 134 -18.17 -2.23 -14.98
N LYS A 135 -17.53 -3.36 -15.30
CA LYS A 135 -17.64 -4.58 -14.52
C LYS A 135 -16.97 -4.42 -13.16
N THR A 136 -15.78 -3.84 -13.12
CA THR A 136 -15.02 -3.58 -11.89
C THR A 136 -15.80 -2.65 -10.96
N PHE A 137 -16.33 -1.54 -11.46
CA PHE A 137 -17.19 -0.65 -10.66
C PHE A 137 -18.50 -1.32 -10.19
N SER A 138 -19.08 -2.20 -10.99
CA SER A 138 -20.27 -2.98 -10.60
C SER A 138 -19.96 -3.93 -9.44
N LEU A 139 -18.80 -4.62 -9.49
CA LEU A 139 -18.33 -5.49 -8.41
C LEU A 139 -18.04 -4.68 -7.13
N TYR A 140 -17.34 -3.56 -7.25
CA TYR A 140 -17.10 -2.64 -6.14
C TYR A 140 -18.40 -2.16 -5.48
N GLY A 141 -19.37 -1.69 -6.27
CA GLY A 141 -20.67 -1.26 -5.76
C GLY A 141 -21.47 -2.40 -5.11
N LYS A 142 -21.35 -3.63 -5.62
CA LYS A 142 -21.93 -4.82 -4.99
C LYS A 142 -21.27 -5.12 -3.64
N ALA A 143 -19.94 -5.08 -3.58
CA ALA A 143 -19.18 -5.28 -2.35
C ALA A 143 -19.52 -4.22 -1.29
N LEU A 144 -19.64 -2.95 -1.67
CA LEU A 144 -20.04 -1.88 -0.75
C LEU A 144 -21.43 -2.12 -0.14
N ARG A 145 -22.41 -2.58 -0.92
CA ARG A 145 -23.74 -2.94 -0.40
C ARG A 145 -23.69 -4.14 0.55
N SER A 146 -22.91 -5.16 0.20
CA SER A 146 -22.72 -6.33 1.07
C SER A 146 -22.02 -5.94 2.38
N LEU A 147 -21.01 -5.07 2.32
CA LEU A 147 -20.35 -4.52 3.51
C LEU A 147 -21.33 -3.74 4.37
N GLN A 148 -22.14 -2.84 3.79
CA GLN A 148 -23.14 -2.08 4.53
C GLN A 148 -24.14 -2.99 5.27
N SER A 149 -24.60 -4.06 4.60
CA SER A 149 -25.46 -5.07 5.24
C SER A 149 -24.74 -5.80 6.37
N CYS A 150 -23.46 -6.16 6.18
CA CYS A 150 -22.65 -6.82 7.20
C CYS A 150 -22.40 -5.92 8.42
N LEU A 151 -22.08 -4.64 8.20
CA LEU A 151 -21.86 -3.67 9.28
C LEU A 151 -23.12 -3.48 10.13
N SER A 152 -24.30 -3.50 9.50
CA SER A 152 -25.60 -3.30 10.15
C SER A 152 -26.14 -4.55 10.86
N ASP A 153 -25.52 -5.72 10.67
CA ASP A 153 -25.92 -6.97 11.32
C ASP A 153 -25.06 -7.21 12.56
N ASP A 154 -25.68 -7.10 13.74
CA ASP A 154 -25.03 -7.28 15.04
C ASP A 154 -24.54 -8.72 15.27
N ASN A 155 -25.02 -9.70 14.50
CA ASN A 155 -24.56 -11.09 14.60
C ASN A 155 -23.27 -11.36 13.83
N GLN A 156 -22.82 -10.43 12.99
CA GLN A 156 -21.56 -10.62 12.25
C GLN A 156 -20.36 -10.33 13.16
N PRO A 157 -19.33 -11.19 13.14
CA PRO A 157 -18.12 -10.98 13.94
C PRO A 157 -17.46 -9.63 13.63
N VAL A 158 -17.02 -8.92 14.66
CA VAL A 158 -16.33 -7.62 14.51
C VAL A 158 -15.07 -7.73 13.67
N MET A 159 -14.32 -8.83 13.79
CA MET A 159 -13.13 -9.09 12.98
C MET A 159 -13.45 -9.22 11.49
N LEU A 160 -14.54 -9.90 11.14
CA LEU A 160 -15.00 -9.96 9.75
C LEU A 160 -15.33 -8.55 9.23
N LYS A 161 -16.04 -7.73 10.02
CA LYS A 161 -16.36 -6.34 9.65
C LYS A 161 -15.08 -5.54 9.39
N LEU A 162 -14.09 -5.65 10.27
CA LEU A 162 -12.80 -4.97 10.18
C LEU A 162 -12.04 -5.32 8.89
N GLU A 163 -11.91 -6.62 8.60
CA GLU A 163 -11.26 -7.16 7.40
C GLU A 163 -11.94 -6.69 6.10
N LEU A 164 -13.28 -6.73 6.05
CA LEU A 164 -14.02 -6.27 4.87
C LEU A 164 -13.84 -4.76 4.64
N VAL A 165 -13.77 -3.96 5.70
CA VAL A 165 -13.50 -2.51 5.57
C VAL A 165 -12.10 -2.26 5.03
N LEU A 166 -11.08 -3.02 5.46
CA LEU A 166 -9.73 -2.93 4.90
C LEU A 166 -9.68 -3.29 3.42
N MET A 167 -10.29 -4.41 3.04
CA MET A 167 -10.34 -4.81 1.64
C MET A 167 -11.04 -3.76 0.78
N MET A 168 -12.12 -3.15 1.29
CA MET A 168 -12.81 -2.06 0.61
C MET A 168 -11.97 -0.79 0.53
N MET A 169 -11.20 -0.46 1.55
CA MET A 169 -10.23 0.64 1.52
C MET A 169 -9.19 0.42 0.42
N LEU A 170 -8.61 -0.79 0.32
CA LEU A 170 -7.65 -1.12 -0.74
C LEU A 170 -8.28 -1.03 -2.14
N CYS A 171 -9.52 -1.53 -2.29
CA CYS A 171 -10.27 -1.36 -3.54
C CYS A 171 -10.43 0.12 -3.90
N GLN A 172 -10.81 0.97 -2.94
CA GLN A 172 -10.94 2.41 -3.16
C GLN A 172 -9.59 3.00 -3.56
N ILE A 173 -8.51 2.69 -2.84
CA ILE A 173 -7.15 3.14 -3.18
C ILE A 173 -6.75 2.76 -4.61
N TRP A 174 -7.16 1.61 -5.14
CA TRP A 174 -6.79 1.21 -6.51
C TRP A 174 -7.73 1.73 -7.61
N LEU A 175 -8.99 2.01 -7.28
CA LEU A 175 -10.01 2.43 -8.25
C LEU A 175 -10.20 3.94 -8.34
N ASP A 176 -10.25 4.61 -7.19
CA ASP A 176 -10.47 6.04 -7.03
C ASP A 176 -9.95 6.46 -5.64
N ASN A 177 -8.74 6.98 -5.56
CA ASN A 177 -8.11 7.29 -4.26
C ASN A 177 -8.93 8.32 -3.45
N LYS A 178 -9.83 9.07 -4.11
CA LYS A 178 -10.64 10.09 -3.46
C LYS A 178 -11.38 9.54 -2.24
N HIS A 179 -11.15 10.19 -1.11
CA HIS A 179 -11.76 9.85 0.19
C HIS A 179 -11.40 8.47 0.77
N ALA A 180 -10.39 7.76 0.24
CA ALA A 180 -9.96 6.46 0.80
C ALA A 180 -9.66 6.56 2.32
N ASN A 181 -9.15 7.70 2.77
CA ASN A 181 -8.87 7.97 4.18
C ASN A 181 -10.10 7.91 5.11
N LYS A 182 -11.33 8.06 4.60
CA LYS A 182 -12.55 7.91 5.41
C LYS A 182 -12.72 6.49 5.97
N HIS A 183 -12.20 5.48 5.28
CA HIS A 183 -12.24 4.10 5.77
C HIS A 183 -11.40 3.91 7.04
N ARG A 184 -10.30 4.66 7.20
CA ARG A 184 -9.40 4.51 8.34
C ARG A 184 -10.07 4.86 9.68
N GLY A 185 -10.98 5.84 9.69
CA GLY A 185 -11.79 6.14 10.88
C GLY A 185 -12.74 4.99 11.27
N VAL A 186 -13.33 4.31 10.28
CA VAL A 186 -14.16 3.12 10.52
C VAL A 186 -13.29 1.96 11.04
N ILE A 187 -12.10 1.78 10.48
CA ILE A 187 -11.11 0.80 10.96
C ILE A 187 -10.76 1.08 12.42
N ALA A 188 -10.46 2.33 12.79
CA ALA A 188 -10.14 2.70 14.17
C ALA A 188 -11.30 2.37 15.14
N TYR A 189 -12.54 2.64 14.74
CA TYR A 189 -13.73 2.31 15.54
C TYR A 189 -13.90 0.80 15.72
N LEU A 190 -13.84 0.03 14.63
CA LEU A 190 -14.01 -1.43 14.67
C LEU A 190 -12.84 -2.12 15.40
N LEU A 191 -11.63 -1.59 15.29
CA LEU A 191 -10.49 -2.08 16.04
C LEU A 191 -10.70 -1.90 17.54
N LYS A 192 -11.14 -0.71 17.98
CA LYS A 192 -11.51 -0.49 19.39
C LYS A 192 -12.56 -1.50 19.88
N GLU A 193 -13.59 -1.75 19.07
CA GLU A 193 -14.64 -2.71 19.40
C GLU A 193 -14.09 -4.14 19.51
N ALA A 194 -13.26 -4.58 18.56
CA ALA A 194 -12.62 -5.90 18.60
C ALA A 194 -11.79 -6.10 19.87
N VAL A 195 -11.01 -5.10 20.25
CA VAL A 195 -10.21 -5.11 21.48
C VAL A 195 -11.09 -5.18 22.72
N SER A 196 -12.18 -4.41 22.74
CA SER A 196 -13.12 -4.39 23.86
C SER A 196 -13.85 -5.73 24.03
N GLN A 197 -14.03 -6.50 22.95
CA GLN A 197 -14.60 -7.84 22.96
C GLN A 197 -13.57 -8.95 23.28
N GLY A 198 -12.29 -8.60 23.45
CA GLY A 198 -11.22 -9.57 23.74
C GLY A 198 -10.82 -10.43 22.55
N GLU A 199 -11.09 -9.99 21.32
CA GLU A 199 -10.67 -10.70 20.11
C GLU A 199 -9.14 -10.72 20.00
N ILE A 200 -8.57 -11.90 19.80
CA ILE A 200 -7.12 -12.08 19.67
C ILE A 200 -6.72 -11.71 18.24
N LEU A 201 -5.98 -10.62 18.11
CA LEU A 201 -5.38 -10.22 16.85
C LEU A 201 -4.01 -10.91 16.68
N HIS A 202 -3.72 -11.42 15.49
CA HIS A 202 -2.39 -11.95 15.19
C HIS A 202 -1.36 -10.79 15.19
N SER A 203 -0.22 -10.96 15.87
CA SER A 203 0.81 -9.92 16.00
C SER A 203 1.27 -9.34 14.66
N GLY A 204 1.35 -10.18 13.62
CA GLY A 204 1.71 -9.74 12.26
C GLY A 204 0.71 -8.76 11.62
N ASP A 205 -0.56 -8.83 12.00
CA ASP A 205 -1.61 -7.95 11.47
C ASP A 205 -1.96 -6.81 12.45
N ILE A 206 -1.77 -6.98 13.77
CA ILE A 206 -2.00 -5.96 14.81
C ILE A 206 -1.41 -4.62 14.38
N ARG A 207 -0.14 -4.64 13.96
CA ARG A 207 0.55 -3.42 13.55
C ARG A 207 -0.10 -2.76 12.35
N ALA A 208 -0.45 -3.54 11.32
CA ALA A 208 -1.11 -3.00 10.13
C ALA A 208 -2.41 -2.28 10.52
N TRP A 209 -3.23 -2.90 11.39
CA TRP A 209 -4.46 -2.31 11.91
C TRP A 209 -4.22 -1.04 12.72
N CYS A 210 -3.27 -1.09 13.65
CA CYS A 210 -2.95 0.04 14.52
C CYS A 210 -2.39 1.23 13.73
N LEU A 211 -1.56 0.99 12.71
CA LEU A 211 -1.08 2.05 11.81
C LEU A 211 -2.23 2.75 11.06
N GLN A 212 -3.29 2.03 10.70
CA GLN A 212 -4.50 2.66 10.13
C GLN A 212 -5.18 3.59 11.14
N ALA A 213 -5.31 3.16 12.40
CA ALA A 213 -5.92 3.93 13.46
C ALA A 213 -5.10 5.18 13.84
N ILE A 214 -3.78 5.04 13.93
CA ILE A 214 -2.85 6.15 14.16
C ILE A 214 -2.97 7.18 13.03
N TYR A 215 -2.92 6.72 11.78
CA TYR A 215 -3.04 7.61 10.63
C TYR A 215 -4.40 8.33 10.64
N ALA A 216 -5.49 7.63 10.98
CA ALA A 216 -6.79 8.26 11.15
C ALA A 216 -6.77 9.37 12.21
N ALA A 217 -6.13 9.13 13.36
CA ALA A 217 -5.96 10.13 14.42
C ALA A 217 -5.10 11.34 13.99
N LEU A 218 -4.06 11.09 13.19
CA LEU A 218 -3.20 12.12 12.60
C LEU A 218 -3.93 12.99 11.57
N CYS A 219 -4.92 12.45 10.86
CA CYS A 219 -5.62 13.15 9.78
C CYS A 219 -7.01 13.68 10.15
N ASP A 220 -7.71 13.07 11.12
CA ASP A 220 -8.99 13.55 11.65
C ASP A 220 -8.91 13.84 13.18
N PRO A 221 -9.14 15.08 13.63
CA PRO A 221 -9.14 15.41 15.06
C PRO A 221 -10.27 14.71 15.85
N LYS A 222 -11.30 14.17 15.18
CA LYS A 222 -12.40 13.44 15.83
C LYS A 222 -12.05 12.01 16.19
N VAL A 223 -10.95 11.48 15.66
CA VAL A 223 -10.52 10.08 15.89
C VAL A 223 -9.50 10.05 16.99
N GLU A 224 -9.89 9.72 18.22
CA GLU A 224 -8.96 9.62 19.35
C GLU A 224 -8.53 8.17 19.60
N LEU A 225 -7.23 7.97 19.78
CA LEU A 225 -6.71 6.74 20.34
C LEU A 225 -7.02 6.78 21.85
N GLY A 226 -7.78 5.80 22.35
CA GLY A 226 -8.08 5.64 23.77
C GLY A 226 -7.27 4.50 24.38
N SER A 227 -7.39 4.24 25.69
CA SER A 227 -6.58 3.24 26.42
C SER A 227 -6.46 1.88 25.71
N TRP A 228 -7.55 1.45 25.05
CA TRP A 228 -7.61 0.25 24.21
C TRP A 228 -6.44 0.10 23.23
N PHE A 229 -5.92 1.21 22.69
CA PHE A 229 -4.84 1.20 21.72
C PHE A 229 -3.53 0.76 22.38
N TRP A 230 -3.21 1.29 23.56
CA TRP A 230 -1.98 0.95 24.28
C TRP A 230 -2.06 -0.48 24.81
N ASP A 231 -3.25 -0.96 25.22
CA ASP A 231 -3.48 -2.36 25.61
C ASP A 231 -3.13 -3.37 24.51
N VAL A 232 -3.25 -2.96 23.23
CA VAL A 232 -2.86 -3.76 22.07
C VAL A 232 -1.44 -3.44 21.59
N ALA A 233 -1.01 -2.18 21.66
CA ALA A 233 0.30 -1.78 21.17
C ALA A 233 1.43 -2.48 21.92
N VAL A 234 1.24 -2.77 23.23
CA VAL A 234 2.19 -3.57 24.03
C VAL A 234 2.32 -5.02 23.57
N GLN A 235 1.37 -5.51 22.76
CA GLN A 235 1.39 -6.87 22.19
C GLN A 235 2.13 -6.92 20.84
N ASP A 236 2.52 -5.77 20.26
CA ASP A 236 3.36 -5.71 19.05
C ASP A 236 4.79 -6.17 19.37
N ASN A 237 5.01 -7.48 19.31
CA ASN A 237 6.35 -8.04 19.37
C ASN A 237 7.06 -7.78 18.04
N ILE A 238 7.82 -6.68 17.95
CA ILE A 238 8.71 -6.35 16.81
C ILE A 238 9.59 -7.56 16.41
N MET A 239 9.88 -8.44 17.37
CA MET A 239 10.67 -9.68 17.25
C MET A 239 10.00 -10.84 16.48
N THR A 240 8.75 -10.75 15.98
CA THR A 240 8.12 -11.84 15.19
C THR A 240 8.09 -11.62 13.68
N ARG A 241 8.76 -10.58 13.15
CA ARG A 241 8.77 -10.30 11.70
C ARG A 241 9.75 -11.22 10.94
N PRO A 242 9.41 -11.66 9.71
CA PRO A 242 10.31 -12.47 8.89
C PRO A 242 11.61 -11.74 8.51
N TYR A 243 11.61 -10.41 8.51
CA TYR A 243 12.77 -9.56 8.25
C TYR A 243 12.76 -8.39 9.27
N HIS A 244 13.66 -8.44 10.25
CA HIS A 244 13.72 -7.41 11.31
C HIS A 244 14.45 -6.16 10.82
N TYR A 245 13.96 -4.98 11.21
CA TYR A 245 14.87 -3.83 11.38
C TYR A 245 15.79 -4.23 12.54
N GLU A 246 17.03 -4.60 12.24
CA GLU A 246 17.99 -5.19 13.20
C GLU A 246 18.31 -4.30 14.42
N GLN A 247 17.74 -3.08 14.48
CA GLN A 247 18.22 -1.98 15.31
C GLN A 247 17.32 -1.57 16.48
N ASN A 248 16.17 -2.23 16.72
CA ASN A 248 15.26 -1.92 17.84
C ASN A 248 15.05 -0.40 18.03
N LEU A 249 14.59 0.26 16.97
CA LEU A 249 14.43 1.71 16.92
C LEU A 249 13.11 2.15 17.58
N TYR A 250 13.21 3.09 18.52
CA TYR A 250 12.11 3.58 19.34
C TYR A 250 11.00 4.22 18.52
N CYS A 251 11.33 5.03 17.50
CA CYS A 251 10.33 5.71 16.66
C CYS A 251 9.58 4.73 15.72
N PHE A 252 9.91 3.44 15.76
CA PHE A 252 9.14 2.37 15.12
C PHE A 252 8.28 1.57 16.10
N GLU A 253 8.41 1.75 17.41
CA GLU A 253 7.53 1.13 18.39
C GLU A 253 6.10 1.64 18.21
N LEU A 254 5.13 0.73 18.25
CA LEU A 254 3.75 1.09 17.96
C LEU A 254 3.17 2.08 18.98
N GLY A 255 3.59 1.96 20.24
CA GLY A 255 3.28 2.91 21.30
C GLY A 255 3.83 4.31 20.99
N ALA A 256 5.11 4.41 20.64
CA ALA A 256 5.76 5.68 20.31
C ALA A 256 5.08 6.39 19.12
N ILE A 257 4.78 5.66 18.03
CA ILE A 257 4.05 6.23 16.89
C ILE A 257 2.62 6.63 17.30
N GLY A 258 1.97 5.87 18.19
CA GLY A 258 0.64 6.17 18.71
C GLY A 258 0.58 7.41 19.60
N ASP A 259 1.66 7.73 20.31
CA ASP A 259 1.76 8.93 21.13
C ASP A 259 1.81 10.22 20.28
N LEU A 260 2.31 10.15 19.03
CA LEU A 260 2.41 11.32 18.16
C LEU A 260 1.07 12.05 17.93
N PRO A 261 -0.02 11.40 17.49
CA PRO A 261 -1.30 12.09 17.39
C PRO A 261 -1.80 12.69 18.70
N VAL A 262 -1.42 12.16 19.87
CA VAL A 262 -1.76 12.73 21.18
C VAL A 262 -0.94 14.00 21.43
N PHE A 263 0.37 13.93 21.23
CA PHE A 263 1.28 15.06 21.46
C PHE A 263 1.02 16.22 20.50
N LEU A 264 0.78 15.93 19.22
CA LEU A 264 0.53 16.95 18.19
C LEU A 264 -0.80 17.70 18.38
N ARG A 265 -1.75 17.15 19.15
CA ARG A 265 -3.02 17.82 19.49
C ARG A 265 -2.90 18.84 20.62
N ASP A 266 -1.96 18.61 21.53
CA ASP A 266 -1.74 19.46 22.71
C ASP A 266 -0.22 19.67 22.92
N PRO A 267 0.48 20.30 21.96
CA PRO A 267 1.93 20.39 21.97
C PRO A 267 2.47 21.25 23.11
N GLU A 268 1.69 22.20 23.63
CA GLU A 268 2.08 23.00 24.81
C GLU A 268 2.20 22.09 26.05
N ARG A 269 1.22 21.20 26.27
CA ARG A 269 1.27 20.23 27.36
C ARG A 269 2.37 19.18 27.20
N TYR A 270 2.63 18.76 25.96
CA TYR A 270 3.58 17.69 25.64
C TYR A 270 4.91 18.18 25.07
N LEU A 271 5.28 19.45 25.31
CA LEU A 271 6.45 20.08 24.71
C LEU A 271 7.75 19.32 25.01
N TYR A 272 7.92 18.86 26.25
CA TYR A 272 9.08 18.09 26.66
C TYR A 272 9.16 16.74 25.92
N GLN A 273 8.04 16.03 25.86
CA GLN A 273 7.92 14.73 25.18
C GLN A 273 8.18 14.87 23.69
N LEU A 274 7.61 15.88 23.02
CA LEU A 274 7.87 16.17 21.61
C LEU A 274 9.35 16.47 21.36
N LYS A 275 10.00 17.23 22.24
CA LYS A 275 11.44 17.51 22.13
C LYS A 275 12.29 16.25 22.29
N CYS A 276 11.99 15.41 23.27
CA CYS A 276 12.66 14.13 23.48
C CYS A 276 12.47 13.20 22.27
N TYR A 277 11.23 13.09 21.79
CA TYR A 277 10.88 12.31 20.60
C TYR A 277 11.67 12.80 19.39
N TYR A 278 11.69 14.11 19.13
CA TYR A 278 12.41 14.69 17.99
C TYR A 278 13.91 14.44 18.04
N ASN A 279 14.53 14.51 19.22
CA ASN A 279 15.94 14.22 19.40
C ASN A 279 16.29 12.76 19.08
N ILE A 280 15.45 11.81 19.53
CA ILE A 280 15.61 10.39 19.19
C ILE A 280 15.40 10.20 17.69
N LEU A 281 14.31 10.75 17.16
CA LEU A 281 13.95 10.66 15.75
C LEU A 281 15.06 11.17 14.83
N SER A 282 15.72 12.28 15.17
CA SER A 282 16.84 12.82 14.38
C SER A 282 18.05 11.87 14.34
N GLN A 283 18.31 11.12 15.41
CA GLN A 283 19.36 10.09 15.40
C GLN A 283 18.92 8.87 14.58
N GLU A 284 17.70 8.37 14.81
CA GLU A 284 17.20 7.18 14.11
C GLU A 284 16.98 7.40 12.61
N ARG A 285 16.66 8.63 12.17
CA ARG A 285 16.62 9.02 10.75
C ARG A 285 17.95 8.76 10.06
N LEU A 286 19.08 9.13 10.67
CA LEU A 286 20.41 8.92 10.10
C LEU A 286 20.73 7.43 9.98
N VAL A 287 20.37 6.65 11.00
CA VAL A 287 20.57 5.20 10.99
C VAL A 287 19.74 4.54 9.90
N MET A 288 18.46 4.89 9.79
CA MET A 288 17.56 4.34 8.78
C MET A 288 17.96 4.77 7.37
N LYS A 289 18.39 6.02 7.19
CA LYS A 289 18.89 6.53 5.90
C LYS A 289 20.05 5.68 5.40
N LYS A 290 21.02 5.36 6.26
CA LYS A 290 22.15 4.50 5.92
C LYS A 290 21.70 3.10 5.48
N LEU A 291 20.81 2.46 6.26
CA LEU A 291 20.27 1.13 5.92
C LEU A 291 19.52 1.13 4.59
N TYR A 292 18.69 2.15 4.38
CA TYR A 292 17.98 2.37 3.13
C TYR A 292 18.94 2.52 1.96
N GLU A 293 19.97 3.36 2.08
CA GLU A 293 20.96 3.58 1.02
C GLU A 293 21.72 2.30 0.66
N GLU A 294 22.17 1.54 1.68
CA GLU A 294 22.84 0.26 1.49
C GLU A 294 21.94 -0.76 0.78
N ALA A 295 20.67 -0.86 1.17
CA ALA A 295 19.72 -1.76 0.53
C ALA A 295 19.37 -1.34 -0.89
N MET A 296 19.23 -0.03 -1.17
CA MET A 296 19.02 0.47 -2.52
C MET A 296 20.19 0.12 -3.43
N VAL A 297 21.44 0.26 -2.95
CA VAL A 297 22.64 -0.15 -3.71
C VAL A 297 22.60 -1.65 -4.03
N ALA A 298 22.15 -2.48 -3.10
CA ALA A 298 22.00 -3.92 -3.32
C ALA A 298 20.96 -4.28 -4.40
N THR A 299 20.09 -3.35 -4.81
CA THR A 299 19.13 -3.55 -5.92
C THR A 299 19.66 -3.14 -7.30
N LEU A 300 20.80 -2.46 -7.38
CA LEU A 300 21.40 -1.99 -8.64
C LEU A 300 21.82 -3.12 -9.60
N PRO A 301 22.36 -4.28 -9.14
CA PRO A 301 22.68 -5.38 -10.04
C PRO A 301 21.45 -5.89 -10.79
N THR A 302 21.61 -6.22 -12.07
CA THR A 302 20.51 -6.72 -12.92
C THR A 302 19.95 -8.06 -12.45
N ASP A 303 20.71 -8.80 -11.66
CA ASP A 303 20.39 -10.11 -11.07
C ASP A 303 20.10 -10.02 -9.56
N ALA A 304 19.82 -8.82 -9.03
CA ALA A 304 19.47 -8.64 -7.62
C ALA A 304 18.30 -9.56 -7.23
N SER A 305 18.48 -10.31 -6.14
CA SER A 305 17.48 -11.27 -5.68
C SER A 305 16.17 -10.60 -5.26
N PRO A 306 15.02 -11.29 -5.36
CA PRO A 306 13.74 -10.78 -4.84
C PRO A 306 13.81 -10.36 -3.36
N ALA A 307 14.58 -11.09 -2.54
CA ALA A 307 14.80 -10.74 -1.14
C ALA A 307 15.51 -9.40 -0.95
N CYS A 308 16.50 -9.07 -1.80
CA CYS A 308 17.16 -7.77 -1.77
C CYS A 308 16.20 -6.62 -2.10
N ARG A 309 15.34 -6.82 -3.11
CA ARG A 309 14.34 -5.84 -3.53
C ARG A 309 13.28 -5.61 -2.44
N MET A 310 12.78 -6.69 -1.85
CA MET A 310 11.85 -6.60 -0.72
C MET A 310 12.47 -5.83 0.45
N LYS A 311 13.70 -6.15 0.84
CA LYS A 311 14.42 -5.44 1.91
C LYS A 311 14.62 -3.95 1.59
N ALA A 312 14.84 -3.59 0.32
CA ALA A 312 14.94 -2.19 -0.09
C ALA A 312 13.60 -1.46 0.01
N ILE A 313 12.49 -2.09 -0.39
CA ILE A 313 11.13 -1.54 -0.22
C ILE A 313 10.82 -1.32 1.27
N GLU A 314 11.16 -2.29 2.12
CA GLU A 314 10.94 -2.21 3.57
C GLU A 314 11.73 -1.07 4.23
N TYR A 315 13.03 -0.93 3.95
CA TYR A 315 13.83 0.17 4.50
C TYR A 315 13.44 1.52 3.90
N ALA A 316 13.06 1.58 2.62
CA ALA A 316 12.52 2.79 2.03
C ALA A 316 11.21 3.23 2.71
N SER A 317 10.29 2.29 2.95
CA SER A 317 9.05 2.57 3.69
C SER A 317 9.32 3.01 5.13
N GLY A 318 10.33 2.43 5.78
CA GLY A 318 10.75 2.82 7.13
C GLY A 318 11.35 4.22 7.16
N HIS A 319 12.25 4.53 6.23
CA HIS A 319 12.83 5.86 6.10
C HIS A 319 11.76 6.93 5.83
N ALA A 320 10.84 6.64 4.91
CA ALA A 320 9.67 7.49 4.65
C ALA A 320 8.83 7.73 5.91
N GLY A 321 8.60 6.69 6.71
CA GLY A 321 7.89 6.80 8.00
C GLY A 321 8.57 7.77 8.97
N LEU A 322 9.89 7.69 9.14
CA LEU A 322 10.61 8.63 10.02
C LEU A 322 10.63 10.06 9.47
N LEU A 323 10.75 10.24 8.15
CA LEU A 323 10.66 11.57 7.52
C LEU A 323 9.28 12.19 7.74
N VAL A 324 8.19 11.42 7.59
CA VAL A 324 6.83 11.88 7.89
C VAL A 324 6.69 12.33 9.34
N GLN A 325 7.20 11.54 10.29
CA GLN A 325 7.13 11.93 11.70
C GLN A 325 7.88 13.25 11.96
N ALA A 326 9.07 13.42 11.37
CA ALA A 326 9.88 14.63 11.56
C ALA A 326 9.20 15.85 10.92
N ALA A 327 8.65 15.69 9.72
CA ALA A 327 7.87 16.70 9.01
C ALA A 327 6.66 17.17 9.83
N LEU A 328 6.02 16.31 10.61
CA LEU A 328 4.87 16.72 11.44
C LEU A 328 5.28 17.39 12.76
N ILE A 329 6.36 16.91 13.40
CA ILE A 329 6.79 17.43 14.71
C ILE A 329 7.49 18.79 14.56
N GLY A 330 8.35 18.96 13.55
CA GLY A 330 9.16 20.17 13.38
C GLY A 330 8.34 21.47 13.37
N PRO A 331 7.35 21.63 12.47
CA PRO A 331 6.49 22.81 12.42
C PRO A 331 5.70 23.01 13.72
N THR A 332 5.35 21.93 14.42
CA THR A 332 4.63 21.97 15.70
C THR A 332 5.53 22.52 16.83
N LEU A 333 6.82 22.22 16.79
CA LEU A 333 7.80 22.72 17.76
C LEU A 333 8.33 24.12 17.45
N LYS A 334 8.27 24.54 16.17
CA LYS A 334 8.80 25.83 15.70
C LYS A 334 8.31 27.04 16.51
N PRO A 335 7.02 27.22 16.83
CA PRO A 335 6.53 28.37 17.60
C PRO A 335 7.12 28.48 19.01
N PHE A 336 7.60 27.37 19.58
CA PHE A 336 8.17 27.32 20.92
C PHE A 336 9.68 27.67 20.94
N GLY A 337 10.30 27.90 19.78
CA GLY A 337 11.71 28.28 19.70
C GLY A 337 12.69 27.20 20.18
N VAL A 338 12.27 25.94 20.23
CA VAL A 338 13.08 24.82 20.75
C VAL A 338 13.95 24.13 19.69
N LEU A 339 13.79 24.49 18.42
CA LEU A 339 14.52 23.95 17.27
C LEU A 339 15.31 25.08 16.57
N PRO A 340 16.57 25.37 16.99
CA PRO A 340 17.34 26.50 16.46
C PRO A 340 17.65 26.36 14.95
N ASP A 341 17.84 25.13 14.47
CA ASP A 341 18.18 24.84 13.07
C ASP A 341 16.99 24.28 12.27
N TYR A 342 15.75 24.59 12.70
CA TYR A 342 14.52 24.03 12.10
C TYR A 342 14.48 24.18 10.58
N THR A 343 14.76 25.36 10.04
CA THR A 343 14.65 25.60 8.60
C THR A 343 15.58 24.69 7.81
N GLN A 344 16.84 24.58 8.24
CA GLN A 344 17.83 23.71 7.58
C GLN A 344 17.40 22.24 7.65
N ASP A 345 16.99 21.75 8.82
CA ASP A 345 16.53 20.36 8.98
C ASP A 345 15.25 20.07 8.18
N SER A 346 14.32 21.03 8.08
CA SER A 346 13.12 20.91 7.24
C SER A 346 13.45 20.80 5.75
N HIS A 347 14.48 21.53 5.28
CA HIS A 347 14.96 21.43 3.90
C HIS A 347 15.64 20.09 3.65
N GLU A 348 16.44 19.59 4.59
CA GLU A 348 17.05 18.26 4.51
C GLU A 348 16.00 17.13 4.46
N ILE A 349 14.93 17.24 5.25
CA ILE A 349 13.79 16.31 5.20
C ILE A 349 13.12 16.35 3.82
N CYS A 350 12.94 17.55 3.23
CA CYS A 350 12.40 17.72 1.89
C CYS A 350 13.29 17.08 0.82
N ASP A 351 14.59 17.33 0.87
CA ASP A 351 15.57 16.79 -0.07
C ASP A 351 15.61 15.26 -0.02
N ASP A 352 15.59 14.69 1.19
CA ASP A 352 15.56 13.24 1.40
C ASP A 352 14.24 12.63 0.90
N ALA A 353 13.10 13.32 1.09
CA ALA A 353 11.82 12.87 0.58
C ALA A 353 11.77 12.84 -0.96
N ILE A 354 12.28 13.88 -1.61
CA ILE A 354 12.39 13.96 -3.07
C ILE A 354 13.32 12.85 -3.61
N LEU A 355 14.49 12.67 -3.00
CA LEU A 355 15.44 11.63 -3.38
C LEU A 355 14.84 10.23 -3.24
N LEU A 356 14.15 9.97 -2.12
CA LEU A 356 13.46 8.71 -1.88
C LEU A 356 12.40 8.47 -2.94
N ALA A 357 11.58 9.48 -3.25
CA ALA A 357 10.51 9.37 -4.23
C ALA A 357 11.03 9.04 -5.64
N HIS A 358 12.15 9.63 -6.06
CA HIS A 358 12.80 9.27 -7.32
C HIS A 358 13.32 7.83 -7.32
N ARG A 359 14.01 7.42 -6.26
CA ARG A 359 14.58 6.07 -6.14
C ARG A 359 13.51 4.98 -6.11
N CYS A 360 12.35 5.24 -5.51
CA CYS A 360 11.26 4.28 -5.39
C CYS A 360 10.39 4.18 -6.66
N GLN A 361 10.66 4.94 -7.72
CA GLN A 361 9.90 4.84 -8.97
C GLN A 361 9.92 3.42 -9.57
N THR A 362 10.99 2.65 -9.33
CA THR A 362 11.13 1.26 -9.78
C THR A 362 10.18 0.29 -9.09
N PHE A 363 9.68 0.64 -7.91
CA PHE A 363 8.76 -0.18 -7.11
C PHE A 363 7.28 0.17 -7.32
N ARG A 364 6.99 1.11 -8.22
CA ARG A 364 5.62 1.53 -8.56
C ARG A 364 4.85 0.44 -9.32
N PRO A 365 3.54 0.23 -9.06
CA PRO A 365 2.69 1.11 -8.25
C PRO A 365 2.59 0.73 -6.76
N CYS A 366 2.44 -0.55 -6.40
CA CYS A 366 2.08 -0.91 -5.03
C CYS A 366 3.28 -0.93 -4.06
N GLY A 367 4.45 -1.35 -4.53
CA GLY A 367 5.70 -1.36 -3.74
C GLY A 367 6.18 0.03 -3.31
N ALA A 368 5.68 1.10 -3.93
CA ALA A 368 5.94 2.49 -3.55
C ALA A 368 4.66 3.26 -3.13
N SER A 369 3.60 2.55 -2.75
CA SER A 369 2.29 3.16 -2.42
C SER A 369 2.29 4.09 -1.20
N TYR A 370 3.34 4.05 -0.37
CA TYR A 370 3.54 4.96 0.77
C TYR A 370 4.17 6.30 0.36
N VAL A 371 4.79 6.41 -0.81
CA VAL A 371 5.49 7.63 -1.25
C VAL A 371 4.55 8.82 -1.42
N PRO A 372 3.33 8.69 -1.98
CA PRO A 372 2.37 9.79 -2.00
C PRO A 372 2.07 10.37 -0.62
N GLU A 373 2.00 9.53 0.43
CA GLU A 373 1.78 10.01 1.79
C GLU A 373 2.97 10.81 2.32
N LEU A 374 4.19 10.36 2.05
CA LEU A 374 5.40 11.11 2.36
C LEU A 374 5.38 12.49 1.70
N LEU A 375 5.16 12.54 0.38
CA LEU A 375 5.16 13.79 -0.39
C LEU A 375 4.09 14.77 0.12
N LYS A 376 2.87 14.28 0.36
CA LYS A 376 1.76 15.09 0.88
C LYS A 376 2.07 15.72 2.23
N LEU A 377 2.60 14.93 3.17
CA LEU A 377 2.85 15.37 4.54
C LEU A 377 4.07 16.29 4.63
N VAL A 378 5.12 16.03 3.83
CA VAL A 378 6.27 16.92 3.71
C VAL A 378 5.86 18.26 3.08
N TRP A 379 5.13 18.24 1.96
CA TRP A 379 4.58 19.46 1.33
C TRP A 379 3.72 20.26 2.33
N ALA A 380 2.87 19.58 3.10
CA ALA A 380 2.03 20.24 4.08
C ALA A 380 2.85 20.87 5.24
N SER A 381 3.99 20.30 5.59
CA SER A 381 4.83 20.79 6.69
C SER A 381 5.69 22.00 6.37
N LEU A 382 6.03 22.21 5.10
CA LEU A 382 6.97 23.25 4.67
C LEU A 382 6.26 24.61 4.57
N ASP A 383 6.62 25.54 5.46
CA ASP A 383 5.97 26.85 5.56
C ASP A 383 6.55 27.91 4.62
N ASP A 384 7.79 27.75 4.19
CA ASP A 384 8.48 28.65 3.27
C ASP A 384 8.33 28.24 1.80
N GLY A 385 7.68 27.11 1.52
CA GLY A 385 7.46 26.62 0.16
C GLY A 385 8.68 25.96 -0.49
N TYR A 386 9.71 25.60 0.29
CA TYR A 386 10.94 25.02 -0.25
C TYR A 386 10.65 23.81 -1.17
N ARG A 387 11.07 23.92 -2.44
CA ARG A 387 10.90 22.90 -3.51
C ARG A 387 9.47 22.37 -3.70
N HIS A 388 8.44 23.15 -3.37
CA HIS A 388 7.03 22.76 -3.58
C HIS A 388 6.72 22.33 -5.02
N GLU A 389 7.26 23.04 -6.02
CA GLU A 389 7.07 22.70 -7.44
C GLU A 389 7.51 21.27 -7.78
N GLU A 390 8.61 20.81 -7.17
CA GLU A 390 9.16 19.48 -7.41
C GLU A 390 8.39 18.39 -6.67
N LEU A 391 7.97 18.66 -5.43
CA LEU A 391 7.06 17.78 -4.68
C LEU A 391 5.73 17.62 -5.42
N GLU A 392 5.18 18.70 -5.96
CA GLU A 392 3.93 18.71 -6.75
C GLU A 392 4.07 17.87 -8.02
N LYS A 393 5.16 18.06 -8.75
CA LYS A 393 5.45 17.25 -9.94
C LYS A 393 5.58 15.76 -9.60
N LEU A 394 6.28 15.42 -8.52
CA LEU A 394 6.39 14.03 -8.06
C LEU A 394 5.03 13.47 -7.65
N MET A 395 4.19 14.24 -6.97
CA MET A 395 2.83 13.83 -6.65
C MET A 395 2.02 13.53 -7.91
N ASP A 396 2.11 14.35 -8.94
CA ASP A 396 1.45 14.11 -10.23
C ASP A 396 1.97 12.85 -10.92
N GLU A 397 3.30 12.63 -10.92
CA GLU A 397 3.91 11.42 -11.48
C GLU A 397 3.38 10.16 -10.77
N TYR A 398 3.30 10.16 -9.44
CA TYR A 398 2.75 9.04 -8.67
C TYR A 398 1.22 8.91 -8.81
N ALA A 399 0.51 10.00 -9.10
CA ALA A 399 -0.93 9.97 -9.37
C ALA A 399 -1.25 9.22 -10.68
N GLU A 400 -0.31 9.10 -11.62
CA GLU A 400 -0.50 8.29 -12.84
C GLU A 400 -0.78 6.81 -12.55
N ASP A 401 -0.36 6.30 -11.39
CA ASP A 401 -0.61 4.92 -11.01
C ASP A 401 -2.09 4.69 -10.65
N VAL A 402 -2.79 5.72 -10.18
CA VAL A 402 -4.11 5.57 -9.55
C VAL A 402 -5.11 6.57 -10.09
N GLN A 403 -6.27 6.10 -10.55
CA GLN A 403 -7.37 6.98 -10.94
C GLN A 403 -7.87 7.83 -9.76
N GLY A 404 -8.25 9.07 -10.03
CA GLY A 404 -8.89 9.94 -9.03
C GLY A 404 -7.98 10.44 -7.91
N ALA A 405 -6.68 10.14 -7.96
CA ALA A 405 -5.71 10.70 -7.01
C ALA A 405 -5.66 12.23 -7.12
N SER A 406 -5.75 12.90 -5.97
CA SER A 406 -5.68 14.36 -5.85
C SER A 406 -4.76 14.72 -4.68
N TYR A 407 -3.51 14.26 -4.78
CA TYR A 407 -2.57 14.31 -3.66
C TYR A 407 -2.28 15.75 -3.20
N LEU A 408 -2.13 16.70 -4.13
CA LEU A 408 -1.94 18.11 -3.78
C LEU A 408 -3.13 18.70 -3.00
N GLU A 409 -4.37 18.38 -3.37
CA GLU A 409 -5.54 18.87 -2.62
C GLU A 409 -5.60 18.28 -1.21
N GLU A 410 -5.22 17.01 -1.05
CA GLU A 410 -5.07 16.39 0.27
C GLU A 410 -3.95 17.04 1.09
N ALA A 411 -2.80 17.36 0.47
CA ALA A 411 -1.70 18.07 1.11
C ALA A 411 -2.14 19.47 1.59
N LYS A 412 -2.92 20.21 0.78
CA LYS A 412 -3.50 21.51 1.17
C LYS A 412 -4.47 21.40 2.34
N ILE A 413 -5.28 20.34 2.41
CA ILE A 413 -6.16 20.08 3.56
C ILE A 413 -5.31 19.84 4.81
N MET A 414 -4.26 19.04 4.70
CA MET A 414 -3.34 18.78 5.81
C MET A 414 -2.61 20.04 6.26
N ARG A 415 -2.16 20.90 5.33
CA ARG A 415 -1.56 22.20 5.64
C ARG A 415 -2.50 23.07 6.47
N LYS A 416 -3.74 23.24 6.02
CA LYS A 416 -4.76 24.02 6.77
C LYS A 416 -4.98 23.49 8.18
N ARG A 417 -4.89 22.17 8.37
CA ARG A 417 -4.95 21.56 9.70
C ARG A 417 -3.73 21.93 10.54
N LEU A 418 -2.51 21.81 10.01
CA LEU A 418 -1.30 22.20 10.71
C LEU A 418 -1.34 23.69 11.08
N ASP A 419 -1.80 24.55 10.16
CA ASP A 419 -1.99 25.98 10.43
C ASP A 419 -3.09 26.23 11.48
N SER A 420 -4.14 25.40 11.55
CA SER A 420 -5.18 25.50 12.59
C SER A 420 -4.71 25.00 13.96
N LEU A 421 -3.73 24.11 13.97
CA LEU A 421 -2.92 23.80 15.15
C LEU A 421 -1.95 24.96 15.44
N GLY A 422 -1.91 26.03 14.64
CA GLY A 422 -1.20 27.27 14.90
C GLY A 422 -1.77 27.98 16.13
N TRP A 423 -1.19 27.63 17.27
CA TRP A 423 -1.39 28.32 18.54
C TRP A 423 -0.92 29.77 18.36
N SER A 424 -1.86 30.70 18.55
CA SER A 424 -1.59 32.13 18.62
C SER A 424 -0.36 32.41 19.49
N ASP A 425 0.44 33.41 19.14
CA ASP A 425 1.59 33.95 19.90
C ASP A 425 1.32 34.24 21.40
N GLN A 426 0.08 34.08 21.87
CA GLN A 426 -0.29 34.05 23.27
C GLN A 426 0.12 32.72 23.90
N GLN A 427 1.36 32.69 24.40
CA GLN A 427 1.88 31.71 25.34
C GLN A 427 1.02 31.71 26.62
N ARG A 428 -0.07 30.92 26.65
CA ARG A 428 -1.05 30.93 27.75
C ARG A 428 -0.45 30.47 29.09
N PHE A 429 0.64 29.71 29.09
CA PHE A 429 1.35 29.35 30.33
C PHE A 429 2.42 30.36 30.80
N LEU A 430 2.86 31.29 29.95
CA LEU A 430 3.87 32.28 30.33
C LEU A 430 3.27 33.61 30.80
N GLU A 431 2.03 33.91 30.39
CA GLU A 431 1.27 35.06 30.90
C GLU A 431 0.23 34.60 31.92
N GLY A 432 0.67 34.30 33.15
CA GLY A 432 -0.27 33.83 34.17
C GLY A 432 0.31 33.43 35.53
N ARG A 433 1.40 34.07 35.99
CA ARG A 433 1.71 34.16 37.42
C ARG A 433 2.14 35.58 37.75
N ASP A 434 1.18 36.50 37.66
CA ASP A 434 1.18 37.61 38.59
C ASP A 434 1.05 37.05 40.00
N GLU A 435 1.83 37.64 40.90
CA GLU A 435 2.15 37.19 42.24
C GLU A 435 0.89 36.88 43.07
N GLY A 436 0.72 35.60 43.39
CA GLY A 436 -0.28 35.12 44.33
C GLY A 436 0.21 33.82 44.95
N VAL A 437 0.70 33.91 46.18
CA VAL A 437 1.12 32.78 47.01
C VAL A 437 -0.01 31.75 47.08
N GLU A 438 0.21 30.52 46.60
CA GLU A 438 -0.11 29.25 47.30
C GLU A 438 0.02 28.00 46.40
N THR A 439 0.90 27.10 46.85
CA THR A 439 1.07 25.66 46.50
C THR A 439 1.42 25.24 45.07
N PRO A 440 2.53 24.49 44.85
CA PRO A 440 2.84 23.90 43.56
C PRO A 440 1.89 22.73 43.24
N PRO A 441 1.45 22.55 41.98
CA PRO A 441 0.70 21.37 41.57
C PRO A 441 1.60 20.12 41.68
N PRO A 442 1.02 18.93 41.97
CA PRO A 442 1.79 17.73 42.19
C PRO A 442 2.53 17.35 40.91
N CYS A 443 3.85 17.23 41.05
CA CYS A 443 4.71 16.60 40.07
C CYS A 443 4.26 15.15 39.91
N VAL A 444 3.52 14.84 38.84
CA VAL A 444 3.26 13.46 38.46
C VAL A 444 4.53 12.95 37.79
N ILE A 445 5.42 12.42 38.62
CA ILE A 445 6.39 11.43 38.17
C ILE A 445 5.57 10.17 37.89
N LEU A 446 5.48 9.77 36.62
CA LEU A 446 5.39 8.39 36.15
C LEU A 446 5.76 8.34 34.67
#